data_AF-A0A948BHG5-F1
#
_entry.id   AF-A0A948BHG5-F1
#
_cell.length_a   1.000
_cell.length_b   1.000
_cell.length_c   1.000
_cell.angle_alpha   90.00
_cell.angle_beta   90.00
_cell.angle_gamma   90.00
#
_symmetry.space_group_name_H-M   'P 1'
#
loop_
_entity.id
_entity.type
_entity.pdbx_description
1 polymer ?
#
loop_
_entity_poly.entity_id
_entity_poly.type
_entity_poly.pdbx_seq_one_letter_code
_entity_poly.pdbx_strand_id
1 'polypeptide(L)'
;MNEIILLTDGSVNTQSKTGYGAYLFVSGPGFSPDLLQTQVKVKRFEQTSSTKLELQTLLWALGEIPTPTAKIIIYTDSQNIMGLSGRRARFEQNDYRSKQKRRLNNYQLYQEFFRITDQLDYELIKVRGHQKSQQKNEIDQLFTLVDKASRQALREDKAELSSLSARPRLIPLKGVLK
;
A
#
# COMPACT_ATOMS: atom_id res chain seq x y z
N MET A 1 26.67 3.48 -7.68
CA MET A 1 25.78 2.33 -7.39
C MET A 1 24.38 2.79 -7.71
N ASN A 2 23.62 2.01 -8.49
CA ASN A 2 22.23 2.33 -8.76
C ASN A 2 21.42 1.84 -7.55
N GLU A 3 20.74 2.75 -6.87
CA GLU A 3 19.80 2.45 -5.80
C GLU A 3 18.40 2.81 -6.28
N ILE A 4 17.42 1.99 -5.90
CA ILE A 4 16.01 2.24 -6.17
C ILE A 4 15.35 2.58 -4.85
N ILE A 5 14.77 3.77 -4.75
CA ILE A 5 13.93 4.14 -3.64
C ILE A 5 12.51 3.69 -3.96
N LEU A 6 11.90 2.93 -3.04
CA LEU A 6 10.51 2.51 -3.10
C LEU A 6 9.76 3.08 -1.91
N LEU A 7 8.75 3.91 -2.14
CA LEU A 7 7.85 4.39 -1.10
C LEU A 7 6.49 3.70 -1.24
N THR A 8 5.91 3.24 -0.14
CA THR A 8 4.61 2.55 -0.14
C THR A 8 3.72 3.03 1.00
N ASP A 9 2.44 3.24 0.71
CA ASP A 9 1.42 3.53 1.73
C ASP A 9 0.04 2.99 1.31
N GLY A 10 -0.93 2.96 2.22
CA GLY A 10 -2.28 2.54 1.94
C GLY A 10 -3.34 3.19 2.81
N SER A 11 -4.53 3.39 2.24
CA SER A 11 -5.71 3.89 2.96
C SER A 11 -6.86 2.91 2.84
N VAL A 12 -7.49 2.55 3.96
CA VAL A 12 -8.59 1.57 3.99
C VAL A 12 -9.86 2.16 4.59
N ASN A 13 -11.01 1.83 3.99
CA ASN A 13 -12.30 1.89 4.64
C ASN A 13 -12.53 0.60 5.41
N THR A 14 -12.43 0.66 6.74
CA THR A 14 -12.57 -0.52 7.62
C THR A 14 -13.97 -1.14 7.61
N GLN A 15 -15.00 -0.36 7.25
CA GLN A 15 -16.38 -0.85 7.17
C GLN A 15 -16.60 -1.69 5.92
N SER A 16 -16.23 -1.15 4.74
CA SER A 16 -16.37 -1.88 3.46
C SER A 16 -15.25 -2.89 3.21
N LYS A 17 -14.15 -2.81 3.97
CA LYS A 17 -12.90 -3.55 3.75
C LYS A 17 -12.30 -3.31 2.36
N THR A 18 -12.59 -2.16 1.77
CA THR A 18 -11.97 -1.67 0.54
C THR A 18 -10.85 -0.72 0.91
N GLY A 19 -9.70 -0.86 0.28
CA GLY A 19 -8.59 0.06 0.46
C GLY A 19 -7.84 0.32 -0.83
N TYR A 20 -7.04 1.37 -0.83
CA TYR A 20 -6.20 1.76 -1.94
C TYR A 20 -4.76 1.77 -1.48
N GLY A 21 -3.93 1.01 -2.18
CA GLY A 21 -2.48 1.03 -2.02
C GLY A 21 -1.87 1.99 -3.03
N ALA A 22 -0.83 2.71 -2.62
CA ALA A 22 -0.05 3.55 -3.50
C ALA A 22 1.44 3.28 -3.33
N TYR A 23 2.18 3.34 -4.43
CA TYR A 23 3.63 3.30 -4.39
C TYR A 23 4.28 4.27 -5.38
N LEU A 24 5.53 4.62 -5.12
CA LEU A 24 6.38 5.41 -6.01
C LEU A 24 7.78 4.79 -6.07
N PHE A 25 8.31 4.62 -7.28
CA PHE A 25 9.72 4.32 -7.51
C PHE A 25 10.47 5.61 -7.85
N VAL A 26 11.64 5.78 -7.26
CA VAL A 26 12.56 6.87 -7.59
C VAL A 26 13.94 6.28 -7.86
N SER A 27 14.55 6.64 -8.99
CA SER A 27 15.88 6.16 -9.41
C SER A 27 16.63 7.26 -10.15
N GLY A 28 17.83 7.60 -9.69
CA GLY A 28 18.66 8.67 -10.28
C GLY A 28 18.41 10.07 -9.67
N PRO A 29 19.28 11.06 -9.94
CA PRO A 29 19.16 12.40 -9.37
C PRO A 29 18.18 13.29 -10.15
N GLY A 30 17.50 14.20 -9.43
CA GLY A 30 16.92 15.41 -10.03
C GLY A 30 15.51 15.28 -10.61
N PHE A 31 14.54 14.80 -9.83
CA PHE A 31 13.14 14.82 -10.26
C PHE A 31 12.39 16.05 -9.77
N SER A 32 11.55 16.64 -10.62
CA SER A 32 10.61 17.67 -10.19
C SER A 32 9.43 17.02 -9.45
N PRO A 33 8.90 17.65 -8.38
CA PRO A 33 7.75 17.12 -7.63
C PRO A 33 6.53 16.81 -8.52
N ASP A 34 6.26 17.63 -9.53
CA ASP A 34 5.12 17.48 -10.43
C ASP A 34 5.22 16.20 -11.30
N LEU A 35 6.43 15.87 -11.77
CA LEU A 35 6.68 14.63 -12.52
C LEU A 35 6.63 13.39 -11.63
N LEU A 36 6.94 13.52 -10.33
CA LEU A 36 6.84 12.40 -9.40
C LEU A 36 5.39 12.12 -8.99
N GLN A 37 4.56 13.15 -8.92
CA GLN A 37 3.15 12.97 -8.61
C GLN A 37 2.43 12.13 -9.67
N THR A 38 2.75 12.32 -10.95
CA THR A 38 2.17 11.53 -12.06
C THR A 38 2.71 10.11 -12.13
N GLN A 39 3.82 9.80 -11.44
CA GLN A 39 4.42 8.47 -11.38
C GLN A 39 3.92 7.63 -10.21
N VAL A 40 3.15 8.20 -9.28
CA VAL A 40 2.55 7.43 -8.19
C VAL A 40 1.56 6.43 -8.78
N LYS A 41 1.82 5.14 -8.58
CA LYS A 41 0.88 4.09 -8.97
C LYS A 41 -0.10 3.84 -7.83
N VAL A 42 -1.39 3.77 -8.15
CA VAL A 42 -2.46 3.50 -7.18
C VAL A 42 -3.27 2.29 -7.62
N LYS A 43 -3.63 1.43 -6.67
CA LYS A 43 -4.43 0.23 -6.92
C LYS A 43 -5.44 -0.01 -5.82
N ARG A 44 -6.65 -0.42 -6.23
CA ARG A 44 -7.74 -0.82 -5.34
C ARG A 44 -7.55 -2.26 -4.86
N PHE A 45 -7.84 -2.50 -3.59
CA PHE A 45 -7.83 -3.80 -2.93
C PHE A 45 -9.14 -4.01 -2.17
N GLU A 46 -9.70 -5.21 -2.26
CA GLU A 46 -10.91 -5.60 -1.54
C GLU A 46 -10.59 -6.62 -0.44
N GLN A 47 -11.52 -6.78 0.50
CA GLN A 47 -11.39 -7.69 1.64
C GLN A 47 -10.04 -7.51 2.37
N THR A 48 -9.69 -6.25 2.61
CA THR A 48 -8.43 -5.86 3.23
C THR A 48 -8.64 -5.17 4.59
N SER A 49 -7.53 -4.92 5.27
CA SER A 49 -7.40 -4.17 6.52
C SER A 49 -6.13 -3.35 6.46
N SER A 50 -5.88 -2.40 7.36
CA SER A 50 -4.70 -1.51 7.27
C SER A 50 -3.39 -2.30 7.12
N THR A 51 -3.13 -3.23 8.04
CA THR A 51 -1.92 -4.07 8.00
C THR A 51 -1.86 -5.01 6.80
N LYS A 52 -3.01 -5.52 6.34
CA LYS A 52 -3.05 -6.40 5.17
C LYS A 52 -2.76 -5.59 3.90
N LEU A 53 -3.36 -4.40 3.78
CA LEU A 53 -3.19 -3.49 2.66
C LEU A 53 -1.76 -2.99 2.55
N GLU A 54 -1.15 -2.53 3.65
CA GLU A 54 0.26 -2.11 3.67
C GLU A 54 1.17 -3.19 3.07
N LEU A 55 0.98 -4.44 3.50
CA LEU A 55 1.78 -5.56 2.99
C LEU A 55 1.42 -5.92 1.54
N GLN A 56 0.15 -5.90 1.16
CA GLN A 56 -0.28 -6.12 -0.23
C GLN A 56 0.29 -5.06 -1.18
N THR A 57 0.32 -3.79 -0.77
CA THR A 57 0.88 -2.69 -1.55
C THR A 57 2.38 -2.90 -1.74
N LEU A 58 3.11 -3.28 -0.69
CA LEU A 58 4.54 -3.54 -0.81
C LEU A 58 4.82 -4.71 -1.76
N LEU A 59 4.11 -5.83 -1.61
CA LEU A 59 4.28 -6.99 -2.49
C LEU A 59 3.92 -6.67 -3.94
N TRP A 60 2.85 -5.88 -4.15
CA TRP A 60 2.49 -5.42 -5.48
C TRP A 60 3.59 -4.56 -6.09
N ALA A 61 4.15 -3.61 -5.33
CA ALA A 61 5.24 -2.77 -5.82
C ALA A 61 6.49 -3.61 -6.15
N LEU A 62 6.93 -4.49 -5.26
CA LEU A 62 8.10 -5.34 -5.48
C LEU A 62 7.93 -6.26 -6.70
N GLY A 63 6.72 -6.76 -6.96
CA GLY A 63 6.41 -7.57 -8.14
C GLY A 63 6.49 -6.82 -9.48
N GLU A 64 6.56 -5.49 -9.46
CA GLU A 64 6.66 -4.65 -10.66
C GLU A 64 8.12 -4.35 -11.04
N ILE A 65 9.10 -4.87 -10.28
CA ILE A 65 10.52 -4.70 -10.55
C ILE A 65 11.01 -5.87 -11.42
N PRO A 66 11.28 -5.66 -12.72
CA PRO A 66 11.50 -6.76 -13.66
C PRO A 66 12.76 -7.59 -13.40
N THR A 67 13.82 -6.99 -12.83
CA THR A 67 15.00 -7.70 -12.31
C THR A 67 15.85 -6.72 -11.50
N PRO A 68 15.78 -6.73 -10.16
CA PRO A 68 16.57 -5.83 -9.34
C PRO A 68 18.04 -6.28 -9.31
N THR A 69 18.87 -5.62 -10.10
CA THR A 69 20.34 -5.64 -9.96
C THR A 69 20.83 -4.55 -9.02
N ALA A 70 19.91 -3.69 -8.57
CA ALA A 70 20.14 -2.55 -7.71
C ALA A 70 19.59 -2.83 -6.30
N LYS A 71 20.25 -2.25 -5.28
CA LYS A 71 19.74 -2.24 -3.91
C LYS A 71 18.44 -1.45 -3.85
N ILE A 72 17.43 -1.99 -3.17
CA ILE A 72 16.12 -1.35 -2.99
C ILE A 72 16.00 -0.80 -1.57
N ILE A 73 15.84 0.53 -1.45
CA ILE A 73 15.57 1.18 -0.18
C ILE A 73 14.07 1.42 -0.07
N ILE A 74 13.42 0.69 0.83
CA ILE A 74 11.97 0.66 0.98
C ILE A 74 11.57 1.53 2.18
N TYR A 75 10.77 2.55 1.91
CA TYR A 75 10.23 3.48 2.90
C TYR A 75 8.76 3.17 3.18
N THR A 76 8.44 2.91 4.45
CA THR A 76 7.09 2.64 4.95
C THR A 76 6.95 3.10 6.39
N ASP A 77 5.74 3.45 6.83
CA ASP A 77 5.41 3.70 8.24
C ASP A 77 4.86 2.44 8.95
N SER A 78 4.65 1.34 8.22
CA SER A 78 4.07 0.11 8.73
C SER A 78 4.95 -0.57 9.78
N GLN A 79 4.46 -0.59 11.03
CA GLN A 79 5.13 -1.32 12.11
C GLN A 79 5.16 -2.83 11.87
N ASN A 80 4.13 -3.35 11.20
CA ASN A 80 4.09 -4.76 10.89
C ASN A 80 5.23 -5.14 9.95
N ILE A 81 5.42 -4.40 8.86
CA ILE A 81 6.48 -4.65 7.86
C ILE A 81 7.86 -4.54 8.51
N MET A 82 8.12 -3.46 9.25
CA MET A 82 9.40 -3.24 9.93
C MET A 82 9.80 -4.40 10.86
N GLY A 83 8.82 -5.07 11.48
CA GLY A 83 9.05 -6.18 12.39
C GLY A 83 8.97 -7.58 11.75
N LEU A 84 8.80 -7.72 10.43
CA LEU A 84 8.64 -9.05 9.82
C LEU A 84 9.93 -9.88 9.86
N SER A 85 11.08 -9.28 9.52
CA SER A 85 12.38 -9.96 9.52
C SER A 85 12.70 -10.60 10.88
N GLY A 86 12.55 -9.84 11.97
CA GLY A 86 12.77 -10.34 13.33
C GLY A 86 11.77 -11.41 13.80
N ARG A 87 10.63 -11.59 13.10
CA ARG A 87 9.63 -12.61 13.41
C ARG A 87 9.70 -13.84 12.51
N ARG A 88 10.50 -13.81 11.44
CA ARG A 88 10.57 -14.85 10.41
C ARG A 88 10.83 -16.23 10.97
N ALA A 89 11.94 -16.41 11.67
CA ALA A 89 12.35 -17.70 12.21
C ALA A 89 11.24 -18.34 13.07
N ARG A 90 10.59 -17.54 13.91
CA ARG A 90 9.46 -17.99 14.73
C ARG A 90 8.23 -18.33 13.89
N PHE A 91 7.93 -17.55 12.85
CA PHE A 91 6.80 -17.82 11.96
C PHE A 91 7.01 -19.14 11.20
N GLU A 92 8.18 -19.34 10.60
CA GLU A 92 8.51 -20.56 9.86
C GLU A 92 8.53 -21.80 10.78
N GLN A 93 9.19 -21.72 11.94
CA GLN A 93 9.27 -22.84 12.89
C GLN A 93 7.90 -23.29 13.39
N ASN A 94 6.95 -22.38 13.54
CA ASN A 94 5.61 -22.68 14.05
C ASN A 94 4.57 -22.87 12.94
N ASP A 95 4.99 -23.07 11.69
CA ASP A 95 4.09 -23.17 10.54
C ASP A 95 3.07 -22.02 10.52
N TYR A 96 3.52 -20.80 10.80
CA TYR A 96 2.72 -19.59 10.89
C TYR A 96 1.46 -19.75 11.74
N ARG A 97 1.55 -20.45 12.87
CA ARG A 97 0.47 -20.61 13.85
C ARG A 97 0.76 -19.84 15.14
N SER A 98 -0.31 -19.38 15.78
CA SER A 98 -0.25 -18.79 17.11
C SER A 98 -0.03 -19.85 18.18
N LYS A 99 0.22 -19.42 19.43
CA LYS A 99 0.30 -20.33 20.59
C LYS A 99 -0.98 -21.17 20.77
N GLN A 100 -2.13 -20.63 20.36
CA GLN A 100 -3.43 -21.32 20.35
C GLN A 100 -3.65 -22.18 19.09
N LYS A 101 -2.59 -22.51 18.33
CA LYS A 101 -2.58 -23.33 17.11
C LYS A 101 -3.41 -22.80 15.93
N ARG A 102 -3.94 -21.58 16.01
CA ARG A 102 -4.65 -20.91 14.91
C ARG A 102 -3.65 -20.37 13.89
N ARG A 103 -3.95 -20.45 12.59
CA ARG A 103 -3.13 -19.78 11.56
C ARG A 103 -3.10 -18.28 11.82
N LEU A 104 -1.92 -17.68 11.67
CA LEU A 104 -1.76 -16.23 11.77
C LEU A 104 -2.54 -15.56 10.64
N ASN A 105 -3.15 -14.43 10.95
CA ASN A 105 -3.71 -13.56 9.93
C ASN A 105 -2.59 -13.16 8.95
N ASN A 106 -2.92 -13.11 7.66
CA ASN A 106 -1.99 -12.72 6.59
C ASN A 106 -0.79 -13.66 6.39
N TYR A 107 -0.82 -14.90 6.91
CA TYR A 107 0.33 -15.82 6.80
C TYR A 107 0.84 -16.01 5.36
N GLN A 108 -0.06 -16.08 4.38
CA GLN A 108 0.30 -16.21 2.96
C GLN A 108 1.09 -14.99 2.45
N LEU A 109 0.72 -13.79 2.91
CA LEU A 109 1.45 -12.56 2.56
C LEU A 109 2.81 -12.51 3.25
N TYR A 110 2.94 -13.08 4.46
CA TYR A 110 4.23 -13.19 5.14
C TYR A 110 5.16 -14.17 4.40
N GLN A 111 4.63 -15.32 3.98
CA GLN A 111 5.37 -16.28 3.17
C GLN A 111 5.84 -15.64 1.86
N GLU A 112 4.94 -14.92 1.18
CA GLU A 112 5.26 -14.25 -0.07
C GLU A 112 6.29 -13.14 0.11
N PHE A 113 6.17 -12.36 1.19
CA PHE A 113 7.17 -11.35 1.55
C PHE A 113 8.55 -11.97 1.68
N PHE A 114 8.70 -13.02 2.49
CA PHE A 114 9.99 -13.68 2.65
C PHE A 114 10.51 -14.26 1.34
N ARG A 115 9.65 -14.94 0.56
CA ARG A 115 10.00 -15.50 -0.75
C ARG A 115 10.54 -14.46 -1.72
N ILE A 116 9.91 -13.29 -1.80
CA ILE A 116 10.36 -12.19 -2.66
C ILE A 116 11.65 -11.60 -2.11
N THR A 117 11.69 -11.23 -0.82
CA THR A 117 12.84 -10.54 -0.24
C THR A 117 14.12 -11.37 -0.20
N ASP A 118 14.01 -12.71 -0.20
CA ASP A 118 15.17 -13.61 -0.29
C ASP A 118 15.96 -13.45 -1.61
N GLN A 119 15.32 -12.86 -2.62
CA GLN A 119 15.91 -12.65 -3.94
C GLN A 119 16.37 -11.21 -4.16
N LEU A 120 16.25 -10.34 -3.14
CA LEU A 120 16.49 -8.90 -3.23
C LEU A 120 17.60 -8.46 -2.28
N ASP A 121 18.46 -7.56 -2.75
CA ASP A 121 19.21 -6.68 -1.85
C ASP A 121 18.30 -5.51 -1.46
N TYR A 122 17.81 -5.50 -0.22
CA TYR A 122 16.86 -4.49 0.25
C TYR A 122 17.16 -3.98 1.66
N GLU A 123 16.72 -2.76 1.91
CA GLU A 123 16.75 -2.13 3.22
C GLU A 123 15.36 -1.56 3.54
N LEU A 124 14.86 -1.80 4.76
CA LEU A 124 13.63 -1.19 5.25
C LEU A 124 13.98 0.03 6.09
N ILE A 125 13.44 1.19 5.72
CA ILE A 125 13.56 2.42 6.50
C ILE A 125 12.18 2.89 6.92
N LYS A 126 12.01 3.06 8.24
CA LYS A 126 10.76 3.55 8.80
C LYS A 126 10.65 5.07 8.62
N VAL A 127 9.60 5.52 7.93
CA VAL A 127 9.25 6.94 7.89
C VAL A 127 8.50 7.32 9.17
N ARG A 128 8.79 8.51 9.70
CA ARG A 128 8.04 9.05 10.84
C ARG A 128 6.76 9.67 10.29
N GLY A 129 5.61 9.08 10.63
CA GLY A 129 4.31 9.64 10.28
C GLY A 129 4.16 11.09 10.77
N HIS A 130 3.61 11.94 9.90
CA HIS A 130 3.06 13.26 10.24
C HIS A 130 4.03 14.27 10.90
N GLN A 131 5.25 14.43 10.36
CA GLN A 131 6.12 15.55 10.76
C GLN A 131 5.65 16.91 10.22
N LYS A 132 5.88 17.99 10.99
CA LYS A 132 5.58 19.37 10.58
C LYS A 132 6.38 19.75 9.33
N SER A 133 5.78 20.52 8.42
CA SER A 133 6.34 20.88 7.10
C SER A 133 7.78 21.40 7.14
N GLN A 134 8.16 22.11 8.20
CA GLN A 134 9.49 22.71 8.36
C GLN A 134 10.61 21.69 8.71
N GLN A 135 10.26 20.43 9.02
CA GLN A 135 11.21 19.37 9.37
C GLN A 135 11.25 18.23 8.34
N LYS A 136 10.48 18.35 7.25
CA LYS A 136 10.37 17.31 6.24
C LYS A 136 11.62 17.29 5.36
N ASN A 137 12.31 16.16 5.32
CA ASN A 137 13.33 15.93 4.31
C ASN A 137 12.66 15.54 2.97
N GLU A 138 13.48 15.35 1.93
CA GLU A 138 12.99 14.97 0.59
C GLU A 138 12.15 13.68 0.63
N ILE A 139 12.58 12.66 1.36
CA ILE A 139 11.83 11.41 1.53
C ILE A 139 10.46 11.65 2.16
N ASP A 140 10.34 12.52 3.16
CA ASP A 140 9.06 12.84 3.79
C ASP A 140 8.10 13.54 2.81
N GLN A 141 8.63 14.33 1.88
CA GLN A 141 7.85 14.96 0.80
C GLN A 141 7.36 13.91 -0.19
N LEU A 142 8.25 13.00 -0.63
CA LEU A 142 7.89 11.87 -1.49
C LEU A 142 6.86 10.95 -0.83
N PHE A 143 7.03 10.66 0.46
CA PHE A 143 6.11 9.82 1.21
C PHE A 143 4.73 10.49 1.32
N THR A 144 4.69 11.81 1.41
CA THR A 144 3.44 12.57 1.38
C THR A 144 2.69 12.40 0.05
N LEU A 145 3.38 12.17 -1.07
CA LEU A 145 2.73 11.92 -2.37
C LEU A 145 1.97 10.59 -2.36
N VAL A 146 2.59 9.51 -1.89
CA VAL A 146 1.94 8.19 -1.82
C VAL A 146 0.81 8.15 -0.78
N ASP A 147 0.98 8.80 0.38
CA ASP A 147 -0.08 8.94 1.40
C ASP A 147 -1.29 9.70 0.87
N LYS A 148 -1.06 10.83 0.19
CA LYS A 148 -2.14 11.62 -0.41
C LYS A 148 -2.84 10.84 -1.51
N ALA A 149 -2.10 10.17 -2.40
CA ALA A 149 -2.66 9.43 -3.52
C ALA A 149 -3.59 8.30 -3.06
N SER A 150 -3.15 7.50 -2.07
CA SER A 150 -3.98 6.40 -1.53
C SER A 150 -5.26 6.93 -0.86
N ARG A 151 -5.16 8.01 -0.09
CA ARG A 151 -6.32 8.64 0.59
C ARG A 151 -7.27 9.30 -0.39
N GLN A 152 -6.75 9.96 -1.42
CA GLN A 152 -7.57 10.62 -2.43
C GLN A 152 -8.39 9.59 -3.22
N ALA A 153 -7.75 8.52 -3.70
CA ALA A 153 -8.46 7.45 -4.39
C ALA A 153 -9.56 6.81 -3.53
N LEU A 154 -9.32 6.60 -2.23
CA LEU A 154 -10.35 6.10 -1.31
C LEU A 154 -11.52 7.09 -1.12
N ARG A 155 -11.25 8.40 -1.13
CA ARG A 155 -12.30 9.44 -1.01
C ARG A 155 -13.13 9.53 -2.28
N GLU A 156 -12.50 9.45 -3.44
CA GLU A 156 -13.16 9.46 -4.74
C GLU A 156 -14.08 8.24 -4.90
N ASP A 157 -13.61 7.03 -4.57
CA ASP A 157 -14.44 5.80 -4.55
C ASP A 157 -15.68 5.96 -3.65
N LYS A 158 -15.51 6.55 -2.46
CA LYS A 158 -16.64 6.84 -1.56
C LYS A 158 -17.62 7.86 -2.14
N ALA A 159 -17.12 8.89 -2.81
CA ALA A 159 -17.94 9.93 -3.42
C ALA A 159 -18.71 9.40 -4.64
N GLU A 160 -18.09 8.53 -5.43
CA GLU A 160 -18.76 7.84 -6.55
C GLU A 160 -19.87 6.93 -6.04
N LEU A 161 -19.60 6.11 -5.02
CA LEU A 161 -20.59 5.24 -4.40
C LEU A 161 -21.77 6.01 -3.80
N SER A 162 -21.52 7.14 -3.15
CA SER A 162 -22.59 7.99 -2.61
C SER A 162 -23.42 8.61 -3.74
N SER A 163 -22.79 9.09 -4.80
CA SER A 163 -23.48 9.66 -5.98
C SER A 163 -24.34 8.64 -6.73
N LEU A 164 -23.90 7.37 -6.81
CA LEU A 164 -24.68 6.28 -7.41
C LEU A 164 -25.89 5.90 -6.55
N SER A 165 -25.74 5.90 -5.22
CA SER A 165 -26.83 5.63 -4.28
C SER A 165 -27.90 6.73 -4.22
N ALA A 166 -27.53 7.96 -4.61
CA ALA A 166 -28.41 9.13 -4.59
C ALA A 166 -29.23 9.33 -5.89
N ARG A 167 -29.02 8.51 -6.94
CA ARG A 167 -29.83 8.60 -8.16
C ARG A 167 -31.26 8.13 -7.89
N PRO A 168 -32.29 8.94 -8.14
CA PRO A 168 -33.67 8.51 -7.97
C PRO A 168 -33.95 7.32 -8.89
N ARG A 169 -34.56 6.25 -8.34
CA ARG A 169 -35.11 5.16 -9.16
C ARG A 169 -36.14 5.79 -10.10
N LEU A 170 -35.88 5.74 -11.41
CA LEU A 170 -36.89 6.08 -12.41
C LEU A 170 -38.12 5.21 -12.11
N ILE A 171 -39.17 5.85 -11.60
CA ILE A 171 -40.47 5.22 -11.40
C ILE A 171 -40.99 4.94 -12.81
N PRO A 172 -41.27 3.68 -13.18
CA PRO A 172 -41.88 3.43 -14.47
C PRO A 172 -43.27 4.09 -14.46
N LEU A 173 -43.45 5.08 -15.34
CA LEU A 173 -44.75 5.67 -15.64
C LEU A 173 -45.68 4.53 -16.06
N LYS A 174 -46.58 4.12 -15.16
CA LYS A 174 -47.69 3.23 -15.53
C LYS A 174 -48.47 3.97 -16.60
N GLY A 175 -48.44 3.42 -17.82
CA GLY A 175 -49.22 3.91 -18.94
C GLY A 175 -50.69 4.03 -18.54
N VAL A 176 -51.21 5.24 -18.67
CA VAL A 176 -52.64 5.48 -18.74
C VAL A 176 -53.07 4.96 -20.10
N LEU A 177 -53.62 3.75 -20.13
CA LEU A 177 -54.45 3.29 -21.24
C LEU A 177 -55.91 3.52 -20.85
N LYS A 178 -56.60 4.16 -21.81
CA LYS A 178 -57.99 4.60 -21.88
C LYS A 178 -59.01 3.75 -21.12
#